data_AF-A0A840HHH4-F1
#
_entry.id   AF-A0A840HHH4-F1
#
_cell.length_a   1.000
_cell.length_b   1.000
_cell.length_c   1.000
_cell.angle_alpha   90.00
_cell.angle_beta   90.00
_cell.angle_gamma   90.00
#
_symmetry.space_group_name_H-M   'P 1'
#
loop_
_entity.id
_entity.type
_entity.pdbx_description
1 polymer ?
#
loop_
_entity_poly.entity_id
_entity_poly.type
_entity_poly.pdbx_seq_one_letter_code
_entity_poly.pdbx_strand_id
1 'polypeptide(L)'
;MTSDRLFVYGTLMRGFDHPMARLLAGHADFVGEATCRGRLVLVKHYPGLLLSNAASDIVHGELFRMRVPDEILGELDMYEACGEGFPEPTEYLRRLIDVALPDGATEKAWTYVYNWPVTGLPLIESGRFLAH
;
A
#
# COMPACT_ATOMS: atom_id res chain seq x y z
N MET A 1 -14.19 12.18 5.00
CA MET A 1 -14.12 10.82 5.58
C MET A 1 -12.64 10.53 5.80
N THR A 2 -12.15 10.73 7.02
CA THR A 2 -10.78 10.40 7.41
C THR A 2 -10.78 8.94 7.84
N SER A 3 -10.29 8.04 6.99
CA SER A 3 -9.96 6.68 7.45
C SER A 3 -8.65 6.75 8.22
N ASP A 4 -8.60 6.09 9.37
CA ASP A 4 -7.42 5.88 10.20
C ASP A 4 -6.66 4.60 9.82
N ARG A 5 -7.09 3.91 8.75
CA ARG A 5 -6.51 2.64 8.32
C ARG A 5 -5.56 2.83 7.14
N LEU A 6 -4.47 2.07 7.16
CA LEU A 6 -3.46 2.01 6.11
C LEU A 6 -3.28 0.56 5.67
N PHE A 7 -3.47 0.32 4.38
CA PHE A 7 -3.16 -0.93 3.72
C PHE A 7 -1.79 -0.83 3.06
N VAL A 8 -0.90 -1.76 3.40
CA VAL A 8 0.45 -1.86 2.85
C VAL A 8 0.67 -3.22 2.21
N TYR A 9 1.37 -3.26 1.09
CA TYR A 9 1.51 -4.46 0.24
C TYR A 9 2.96 -4.73 -0.20
N GLY A 10 3.93 -4.11 0.47
CA GLY A 10 5.32 -4.11 0.05
C GLY A 10 6.31 -3.86 1.19
N THR A 11 7.27 -2.98 0.94
CA THR A 11 8.41 -2.65 1.83
C THR A 11 8.00 -2.07 3.19
N LEU A 12 6.77 -1.56 3.31
CA LEU A 12 6.19 -1.05 4.57
C LEU A 12 5.58 -2.14 5.46
N MET A 13 5.48 -3.38 4.96
CA MET A 13 4.97 -4.51 5.73
C MET A 13 5.93 -4.95 6.84
N ARG A 14 5.38 -5.63 7.84
CA ARG A 14 6.19 -6.21 8.92
C ARG A 14 7.13 -7.27 8.37
N GLY A 15 8.40 -7.19 8.78
CA GLY A 15 9.45 -8.13 8.35
C GLY A 15 10.53 -7.49 7.48
N PHE A 16 10.27 -6.31 6.90
CA PHE A 16 11.31 -5.50 6.28
C PHE A 16 12.07 -4.72 7.35
N ASP A 17 13.41 -4.75 7.30
CA ASP A 17 14.25 -3.94 8.18
C ASP A 17 14.34 -2.49 7.67
N HIS A 18 13.18 -1.84 7.57
CA HIS A 18 13.05 -0.49 7.05
C HIS A 18 12.63 0.49 8.17
N PRO A 19 13.24 1.69 8.28
CA PRO A 19 12.88 2.69 9.28
C PRO A 19 11.38 3.02 9.28
N MET A 20 10.75 3.08 8.09
CA MET A 20 9.32 3.35 7.95
C MET A 20 8.44 2.21 8.46
N ALA A 21 8.84 0.95 8.29
CA ALA A 21 8.12 -0.20 8.85
C ALA A 21 8.17 -0.16 10.40
N ARG A 22 9.31 0.25 10.98
CA ARG A 22 9.42 0.45 12.43
C ARG A 22 8.59 1.63 12.93
N LEU A 23 8.56 2.74 12.20
CA LEU A 23 7.72 3.90 12.51
C LEU A 23 6.23 3.50 12.46
N LEU A 24 5.80 2.83 11.39
CA LEU A 24 4.43 2.34 11.26
C LEU A 24 4.08 1.38 12.40
N ALA A 25 4.91 0.39 12.71
CA ALA A 25 4.67 -0.52 13.83
C ALA A 25 4.67 0.20 15.20
N GLY A 26 5.44 1.28 15.34
CA GLY A 26 5.50 2.11 16.55
C GLY A 26 4.31 3.05 16.72
N HIS A 27 3.61 3.42 15.64
CA HIS A 27 2.51 4.40 15.66
C HIS A 27 1.17 3.85 15.13
N ALA A 28 1.11 2.61 14.69
CA ALA A 28 -0.09 1.93 14.21
C ALA A 28 -0.24 0.54 14.84
N ASP A 29 -1.48 0.11 14.99
CA ASP A 29 -1.83 -1.24 15.43
C ASP A 29 -1.99 -2.14 14.20
N PHE A 30 -1.32 -3.29 14.19
CA PHE A 30 -1.59 -4.31 13.17
C PHE A 30 -2.99 -4.89 13.37
N VAL A 31 -3.84 -4.75 12.36
CA VAL A 31 -5.22 -5.27 12.36
C VAL A 31 -5.23 -6.72 11.88
N GLY A 32 -4.53 -7.00 10.77
CA GLY A 32 -4.49 -8.32 10.16
C GLY A 32 -4.01 -8.29 8.71
N GLU A 33 -3.95 -9.46 8.10
CA GLU A 33 -3.81 -9.57 6.65
C GLU A 33 -5.08 -9.08 5.96
N ALA A 34 -4.94 -8.37 4.84
CA ALA A 34 -6.07 -7.93 4.04
C ALA A 34 -5.74 -8.09 2.56
N THR A 35 -6.76 -8.00 1.72
CA THR A 35 -6.61 -8.09 0.27
C THR A 35 -7.32 -6.93 -0.42
N CYS A 36 -6.83 -6.52 -1.57
CA CYS A 36 -7.50 -5.53 -2.40
C CYS A 36 -7.57 -5.98 -3.85
N ARG A 37 -8.49 -5.38 -4.61
CA ARG A 37 -8.61 -5.66 -6.04
C ARG A 37 -7.58 -4.85 -6.82
N GLY A 38 -6.63 -5.56 -7.41
CA GLY A 38 -5.51 -4.94 -8.09
C GLY A 38 -4.47 -5.92 -8.57
N ARG A 39 -3.47 -5.37 -9.24
CA ARG A 39 -2.29 -6.07 -9.73
C ARG A 39 -1.06 -5.48 -9.07
N LEU A 40 -0.12 -6.34 -8.68
CA LEU A 40 1.21 -5.89 -8.30
C LEU A 40 2.14 -5.98 -9.50
N VAL A 41 2.85 -4.90 -9.78
CA VAL A 41 3.96 -4.89 -10.73
C VAL A 41 5.26 -4.65 -9.98
N LEU A 42 6.35 -5.24 -10.45
CA LEU A 42 7.67 -4.96 -9.92
C LEU A 42 8.26 -3.78 -10.69
N VAL A 43 8.27 -2.59 -10.08
CA VAL A 43 8.79 -1.37 -10.71
C VAL A 43 10.31 -1.44 -10.79
N LYS A 44 10.95 -1.75 -9.65
CA LYS A 44 12.40 -1.99 -9.53
C LYS A 44 12.68 -3.02 -8.43
N HIS A 45 13.07 -2.54 -7.25
CA HIS A 45 13.26 -3.34 -6.03
C HIS A 45 12.06 -3.22 -5.08
N TYR A 46 11.02 -2.53 -5.52
CA TYR A 46 9.78 -2.29 -4.78
C TYR A 46 8.56 -2.58 -5.67
N PRO A 47 7.42 -2.97 -5.07
CA PRO A 47 6.20 -3.25 -5.79
C PRO A 47 5.39 -1.97 -6.05
N GLY A 48 4.70 -1.91 -7.18
CA GLY A 48 3.68 -0.92 -7.48
C GLY A 48 2.30 -1.56 -7.53
N LEU A 49 1.35 -1.03 -6.75
CA LEU A 49 -0.06 -1.44 -6.84
C LEU A 49 -0.77 -0.70 -7.96
N LEU A 50 -1.39 -1.46 -8.84
CA LEU A 50 -2.32 -0.99 -9.85
C LEU A 50 -3.72 -1.45 -9.49
N LEU A 51 -4.65 -0.51 -9.31
CA LEU A 51 -6.04 -0.86 -9.05
C LEU A 51 -6.67 -1.49 -10.30
N SER A 52 -7.42 -2.57 -10.08
CA SER A 52 -8.12 -3.30 -11.14
C SER A 52 -9.55 -3.58 -10.71
N ASN A 53 -10.48 -3.58 -11.68
CA ASN A 53 -11.88 -3.94 -11.45
C ASN A 53 -12.12 -5.45 -11.65
N ALA A 54 -11.13 -6.21 -12.11
CA ALA A 54 -11.28 -7.65 -12.32
C ALA A 54 -11.25 -8.39 -10.98
N ALA A 55 -12.19 -9.30 -10.76
CA ALA A 55 -12.29 -10.08 -9.53
C ALA A 55 -11.14 -11.10 -9.36
N SER A 56 -10.45 -11.45 -10.45
CA SER A 56 -9.28 -12.34 -10.45
C SER A 56 -8.01 -11.65 -9.92
N ASP A 57 -7.99 -10.32 -9.96
CA ASP A 57 -6.80 -9.53 -9.65
C ASP A 57 -6.83 -9.20 -8.15
N ILE A 58 -6.12 -10.00 -7.36
CA ILE A 58 -6.08 -9.86 -5.90
C ILE A 58 -4.66 -9.57 -5.46
N VAL A 59 -4.48 -8.47 -4.74
CA VAL A 59 -3.25 -8.13 -4.04
C VAL A 59 -3.40 -8.45 -2.57
N HIS A 60 -2.42 -9.14 -2.01
CA HIS A 60 -2.33 -9.44 -0.60
C HIS A 60 -1.40 -8.45 0.08
N GLY A 61 -1.82 -7.98 1.25
CA GLY A 61 -1.05 -7.08 2.08
C GLY A 61 -1.49 -7.16 3.53
N GLU A 62 -1.09 -6.15 4.29
CA GLU A 62 -1.37 -6.01 5.70
C GLU A 62 -2.14 -4.72 5.95
N LEU A 63 -3.12 -4.81 6.86
CA LEU A 63 -3.90 -3.68 7.31
C LEU A 63 -3.42 -3.22 8.68
N PHE A 64 -3.14 -1.94 8.78
CA PHE A 64 -2.76 -1.25 10.01
C PHE A 64 -3.79 -0.18 10.35
N ARG A 65 -4.05 0.00 11.64
CA ARG A 65 -4.83 1.11 12.16
C ARG A 65 -3.88 2.13 12.77
N MET A 66 -3.71 3.25 12.10
CA MET A 66 -2.84 4.35 12.52
C MET A 66 -3.44 5.06 13.73
N ARG A 67 -2.64 5.25 14.79
CA ARG A 67 -3.05 6.06 15.95
C ARG A 67 -2.97 7.56 15.66
N VAL A 68 -1.99 7.95 14.85
CA VAL A 68 -1.74 9.32 14.40
C VAL A 68 -1.69 9.35 12.86
N PRO A 69 -2.85 9.23 12.18
CA PRO A 69 -2.91 9.11 10.72
C PRO A 69 -2.23 10.28 10.01
N ASP A 70 -2.48 11.52 10.42
CA ASP A 70 -1.92 12.69 9.73
C ASP A 70 -0.37 12.73 9.79
N GLU A 71 0.23 12.34 10.92
CA GLU A 71 1.69 12.29 11.08
C GLU A 71 2.30 11.15 10.26
N ILE A 72 1.75 9.93 10.39
CA ILE A 72 2.26 8.76 9.64
C ILE A 72 2.12 9.00 8.15
N LEU A 73 0.97 9.49 7.71
CA LEU A 73 0.70 9.75 6.30
C LEU A 73 1.63 10.82 5.74
N GLY A 74 1.97 11.87 6.50
CA GLY A 74 2.96 12.86 6.09
C GLY A 74 4.35 12.27 5.88
N GLU A 75 4.82 11.45 6.82
CA GLU A 75 6.12 10.75 6.71
C GLU A 75 6.15 9.80 5.51
N LEU A 76 5.07 9.03 5.32
CA LEU A 76 4.95 8.09 4.20
C LEU A 76 4.83 8.82 2.86
N ASP A 77 4.10 9.93 2.78
CA ASP A 77 4.01 10.74 1.56
C ASP A 77 5.39 11.29 1.15
N MET A 78 6.20 11.72 2.13
CA MET A 78 7.58 12.15 1.88
C MET A 78 8.47 11.00 1.42
N TYR A 79 8.30 9.81 2.00
CA TYR A 79 9.04 8.61 1.65
C TYR A 79 8.70 8.09 0.24
N GLU A 80 7.42 8.02 -0.11
CA GLU A 80 6.90 7.53 -1.40
C GLU A 80 6.97 8.61 -2.51
N ALA A 81 7.66 9.72 -2.26
CA ALA A 81 7.79 10.85 -3.19
C ALA A 81 6.44 11.39 -3.69
N CYS A 82 5.42 11.36 -2.83
CA CYS A 82 4.05 11.80 -3.09
C CYS A 82 3.66 13.06 -2.26
N GLY A 83 4.56 13.57 -1.44
CA GLY A 83 4.35 14.76 -0.59
C GLY A 83 4.40 16.10 -1.33
N GLU A 84 4.20 17.19 -0.58
CA GLU A 84 4.35 18.55 -1.10
C GLU A 84 5.80 18.79 -1.56
N GLY A 85 5.98 19.13 -2.84
CA GLY A 85 7.28 19.46 -3.43
C GLY A 85 7.78 18.49 -4.49
N PHE A 86 7.10 17.36 -4.71
CA PHE A 86 7.40 16.47 -5.83
C PHE A 86 6.71 16.92 -7.12
N PRO A 87 7.39 16.85 -8.29
CA PRO A 87 6.80 17.24 -9.55
C PRO A 87 5.66 16.28 -9.93
N GLU A 88 4.48 16.83 -10.24
CA GLU A 88 3.36 16.04 -10.73
C GLU A 88 3.58 15.62 -12.20
N PRO A 89 3.21 14.38 -12.60
CA PRO A 89 2.59 13.34 -11.77
C PRO A 89 3.61 12.65 -10.84
N THR A 90 3.28 12.56 -9.55
CA THR A 90 4.05 11.78 -8.58
C THR A 90 4.06 10.30 -8.95
N GLU A 91 5.11 9.59 -8.54
CA GLU A 91 5.29 8.16 -8.85
C GLU A 91 4.19 7.32 -8.20
N TYR A 92 3.89 7.63 -6.94
CA TYR A 92 2.78 7.06 -6.19
C TYR A 92 1.71 8.11 -5.91
N LEU A 93 0.48 7.65 -5.70
CA LEU A 93 -0.64 8.46 -5.26
C LEU A 93 -1.29 7.81 -4.05
N ARG A 94 -1.48 8.58 -2.97
CA ARG A 94 -2.28 8.11 -1.84
C ARG A 94 -3.76 8.07 -2.23
N ARG A 95 -4.37 6.89 -2.17
CA ARG A 95 -5.81 6.70 -2.42
C ARG A 95 -6.47 5.90 -1.33
N LEU A 96 -7.74 6.23 -1.08
CA LEU A 96 -8.61 5.46 -0.20
C LEU A 96 -9.27 4.37 -1.04
N ILE A 97 -9.03 3.11 -0.68
CA ILE A 97 -9.57 1.95 -1.39
C ILE A 97 -10.34 1.06 -0.43
N ASP A 98 -11.18 0.19 -0.99
CA ASP A 98 -11.85 -0.87 -0.26
C ASP A 98 -10.93 -2.10 -0.19
N VAL A 99 -10.66 -2.56 1.03
CA VAL A 99 -9.89 -3.77 1.33
C VAL A 99 -10.79 -4.83 1.95
N ALA A 100 -10.62 -6.08 1.54
CA ALA A 100 -11.31 -7.23 2.08
C ALA A 100 -10.48 -7.89 3.18
N LEU A 101 -11.08 -8.05 4.35
CA LEU A 101 -10.54 -8.77 5.49
C LEU A 101 -10.80 -10.28 5.36
N PRO A 102 -10.07 -11.13 6.10
CA PRO A 102 -10.20 -12.60 6.04
C PRO A 102 -11.57 -13.11 6.51
N ASP A 103 -12.29 -12.31 7.30
CA ASP A 103 -13.65 -12.56 7.77
C ASP A 103 -14.73 -12.22 6.71
N GLY A 104 -14.32 -11.70 5.54
CA GLY A 104 -15.21 -11.27 4.46
C GLY A 104 -15.73 -9.84 4.62
N ALA A 105 -15.37 -9.12 5.69
CA ALA A 105 -15.70 -7.71 5.84
C ALA A 105 -14.90 -6.87 4.84
N THR A 106 -15.48 -5.74 4.41
CA THR A 106 -14.81 -4.77 3.56
C THR A 106 -14.64 -3.47 4.34
N GLU A 107 -13.41 -2.96 4.39
CA GLU A 107 -13.09 -1.71 5.08
C GLU A 107 -12.36 -0.73 4.15
N LYS A 108 -12.48 0.56 4.46
CA LYS A 108 -11.76 1.61 3.72
C LYS A 108 -10.40 1.85 4.32
N ALA A 109 -9.35 1.73 3.52
CA ALA A 109 -7.98 1.97 3.95
C ALA A 109 -7.24 2.86 2.95
N TRP A 110 -6.35 3.69 3.46
CA TRP A 110 -5.39 4.41 2.65
C TRP A 110 -4.38 3.42 2.09
N THR A 111 -3.99 3.60 0.84
CA THR A 111 -2.92 2.85 0.19
C THR A 111 -2.18 3.79 -0.75
N TYR A 112 -0.96 3.43 -1.11
CA TYR A 112 -0.22 4.09 -2.17
C TYR A 112 -0.44 3.31 -3.46
N VAL A 113 -0.92 3.96 -4.52
CA VAL A 113 -1.09 3.33 -5.85
C VAL A 113 -0.05 3.88 -6.79
N TYR A 114 0.54 3.02 -7.62
CA TYR A 114 1.51 3.45 -8.61
C TYR A 114 0.78 4.17 -9.76
N ASN A 115 1.30 5.34 -10.15
CA ASN A 115 0.63 6.25 -11.08
C ASN A 115 1.38 6.41 -12.41
N TRP A 116 2.63 5.97 -12.48
CA TRP A 116 3.44 6.06 -13.70
C TRP A 116 3.13 4.95 -14.72
N PRO A 117 3.58 5.10 -15.98
CA PRO A 117 3.41 4.07 -17.00
C PRO A 117 4.07 2.75 -16.56
N VAL A 118 3.33 1.66 -16.66
CA VAL A 118 3.78 0.30 -16.31
C VAL A 118 4.22 -0.52 -17.53
N THR A 119 4.48 0.15 -18.65
CA THR A 119 4.83 -0.50 -19.92
C THR A 119 6.13 -1.28 -19.77
N GLY A 120 6.04 -2.61 -19.85
CA GLY A 120 7.19 -3.51 -19.78
C GLY A 120 7.64 -3.89 -18.36
N LEU A 121 6.89 -3.51 -17.31
CA LEU A 121 7.18 -3.95 -15.95
C LEU A 121 6.73 -5.40 -15.73
N PRO A 122 7.55 -6.24 -15.08
CA PRO A 122 7.15 -7.59 -14.72
C PRO A 122 5.95 -7.57 -13.76
N LEU A 123 4.91 -8.30 -14.13
CA LEU A 123 3.73 -8.50 -13.30
C LEU A 123 4.03 -9.56 -12.24
N ILE A 124 3.68 -9.28 -10.99
CA ILE A 124 3.70 -10.25 -9.90
C ILE A 124 2.35 -10.96 -9.91
N GLU A 125 2.24 -12.06 -10.66
CA GLU A 125 1.00 -12.84 -10.82
C GLU A 125 0.47 -13.40 -9.49
N SER A 126 1.36 -13.63 -8.52
CA SER A 126 0.99 -14.10 -7.18
C SER A 126 0.23 -13.06 -6.35
N GLY A 127 0.27 -11.77 -6.74
CA GLY A 127 -0.30 -10.68 -5.95
C GLY A 127 0.33 -10.52 -4.57
N ARG A 128 1.48 -11.15 -4.31
CA ARG A 128 2.16 -11.21 -3.01
C ARG A 128 3.61 -10.79 -3.17
N PHE A 129 3.98 -9.66 -2.57
CA PHE A 129 5.38 -9.20 -2.59
C PHE A 129 6.30 -10.03 -1.69
N LEU A 130 5.84 -10.44 -0.50
CA LEU A 130 6.63 -11.27 0.45
C LEU A 130 7.05 -12.66 -0.07
N ALA A 131 6.51 -13.10 -1.20
CA ALA A 131 6.77 -14.42 -1.77
C ALA A 131 7.82 -14.40 -2.90
N HIS A 132 8.52 -13.28 -3.12
CA HIS A 132 9.51 -13.12 -4.19
C HIS A 132 10.94 -12.96 -3.67
#